data_AF-A0A7W7NA65-F1
#
_entry.id   AF-A0A7W7NA65-F1
#
_cell.length_a   1.000
_cell.length_b   1.000
_cell.length_c   1.000
_cell.angle_alpha   90.00
_cell.angle_beta   90.00
_cell.angle_gamma   90.00
#
_symmetry.space_group_name_H-M   'P 1'
#
loop_
_entity.id
_entity.type
_entity.pdbx_description
1 polymer ?
#
loop_
_entity_poly.entity_id
_entity_poly.type
_entity_poly.pdbx_seq_one_letter_code
_entity_poly.pdbx_strand_id
1 'polypeptide(L)'
;MKIKILFLVSLITISCKNETKTETPSNTQKDILETALKPKVNAEINIEEADTLALSKKHKINQIQCDLDGDGKDELVEIIRSTKNNKSGLKITFGNNKRTDYFGFGNNVLNQGFDEIDWAAIFEKAPKGQIIWNNVNDDGEIMGDDEIKEENKIKLPNDGIFIHAEESCGGGIIYLNNGKYEWIQQE
;
A
#
# COMPACT_ATOMS: atom_id res chain seq x y z
N MET A 1 67.76 -28.97 -14.92
CA MET A 1 66.74 -30.05 -14.85
C MET A 1 67.14 -31.08 -13.81
N LYS A 2 66.27 -31.38 -12.84
CA LYS A 2 66.13 -32.69 -12.15
C LYS A 2 64.86 -32.64 -11.30
N ILE A 3 64.05 -33.68 -11.40
CA ILE A 3 62.72 -33.78 -10.78
C ILE A 3 62.84 -34.39 -9.37
N LYS A 4 62.03 -33.92 -8.42
CA LYS A 4 61.51 -34.75 -7.33
C LYS A 4 60.01 -34.48 -7.15
N ILE A 5 59.21 -35.39 -7.69
CA ILE A 5 57.79 -35.52 -7.38
C ILE A 5 57.69 -36.11 -5.97
N LEU A 6 56.80 -35.56 -5.15
CA LEU A 6 56.36 -36.20 -3.92
C LEU A 6 54.84 -36.35 -3.97
N PHE A 7 54.38 -37.57 -4.20
CA PHE A 7 52.97 -37.94 -4.02
C PHE A 7 52.64 -37.93 -2.54
N LEU A 8 51.56 -37.25 -2.15
CA LEU A 8 50.91 -37.45 -0.86
C LEU A 8 49.54 -38.07 -1.13
N VAL A 9 49.29 -39.25 -0.55
CA VAL A 9 48.12 -40.09 -0.84
C VAL A 9 47.39 -40.43 0.45
N SER A 10 46.06 -40.23 0.45
CA SER A 10 45.07 -40.73 1.44
C SER A 10 45.19 -40.15 2.86
N LEU A 11 44.10 -39.76 3.53
CA LEU A 11 42.95 -40.61 3.86
C LEU A 11 41.64 -39.80 3.96
N ILE A 12 40.59 -40.33 3.31
CA ILE A 12 39.21 -39.89 3.48
C ILE A 12 38.61 -40.69 4.64
N THR A 13 38.05 -40.02 5.65
CA THR A 13 37.11 -40.64 6.60
C THR A 13 35.71 -40.09 6.37
N ILE A 14 34.86 -40.96 5.83
CA ILE A 14 33.43 -40.70 5.66
C ILE A 14 32.78 -40.74 7.06
N SER A 15 32.05 -39.71 7.43
CA SER A 15 31.09 -39.77 8.54
C SER A 15 29.69 -39.53 8.00
N CYS A 16 29.00 -40.61 7.67
CA CYS A 16 27.58 -40.57 7.34
C CYS A 16 26.78 -40.34 8.61
N LYS A 17 25.77 -39.46 8.54
CA LYS A 17 24.60 -39.54 9.40
C LYS A 17 23.32 -39.54 8.56
N ASN A 18 22.88 -40.76 8.23
CA ASN A 18 21.50 -41.07 7.85
C ASN A 18 20.56 -40.72 9.04
N GLU A 19 19.24 -40.57 8.95
CA GLU A 19 18.20 -40.76 7.91
C GLU A 19 17.02 -39.80 8.28
N THR A 20 15.90 -39.54 7.58
CA THR A 20 15.12 -40.21 6.52
C THR A 20 14.40 -39.15 5.66
N LYS A 21 13.85 -39.51 4.49
CA LYS A 21 12.81 -38.76 3.74
C LYS A 21 11.48 -39.53 3.74
N THR A 22 10.33 -38.86 3.87
CA THR A 22 9.00 -39.36 3.42
C THR A 22 8.10 -38.13 3.21
N GLU A 23 8.02 -37.57 2.01
CA GLU A 23 7.01 -37.81 0.95
C GLU A 23 5.74 -36.93 1.06
N THR A 24 5.40 -36.31 -0.06
CA THR A 24 4.21 -35.47 -0.27
C THR A 24 3.06 -36.32 -0.81
N PRO A 25 1.81 -36.09 -0.36
CA PRO A 25 0.63 -36.41 -1.15
C PRO A 25 -0.01 -35.14 -1.73
N SER A 26 -0.24 -35.11 -3.04
CA SER A 26 -1.13 -34.12 -3.67
C SER A 26 -2.58 -34.62 -3.64
N ASN A 27 -3.53 -33.83 -3.15
CA ASN A 27 -4.70 -33.46 -3.97
C ASN A 27 -5.59 -32.37 -3.33
N THR A 28 -6.00 -31.44 -4.19
CA THR A 28 -7.29 -30.73 -4.23
C THR A 28 -8.23 -30.83 -3.02
N GLN A 29 -8.46 -29.70 -2.35
CA GLN A 29 -9.81 -29.32 -1.94
C GLN A 29 -9.99 -27.80 -2.03
N LYS A 30 -11.00 -27.38 -2.81
CA LYS A 30 -11.64 -26.07 -2.64
C LYS A 30 -12.34 -26.10 -1.29
N ASP A 31 -12.00 -25.20 -0.36
CA ASP A 31 -12.96 -24.39 0.41
C ASP A 31 -12.21 -23.51 1.43
N ILE A 32 -11.75 -22.33 1.01
CA ILE A 32 -11.41 -21.21 1.90
C ILE A 32 -11.94 -19.93 1.26
N LEU A 33 -13.27 -19.87 1.09
CA LEU A 33 -13.96 -18.60 0.86
C LEU A 33 -14.44 -18.05 2.22
N GLU A 34 -14.30 -16.74 2.39
CA GLU A 34 -14.99 -15.94 3.43
C GLU A 34 -14.90 -16.43 4.88
N THR A 35 -13.84 -16.02 5.59
CA THR A 35 -14.03 -15.37 6.91
C THR A 35 -12.87 -14.40 7.22
N ALA A 36 -13.24 -13.18 7.61
CA ALA A 36 -12.41 -12.20 8.32
C ALA A 36 -11.27 -11.44 7.60
N LEU A 37 -11.49 -10.97 6.37
CA LEU A 37 -10.92 -9.68 5.91
C LEU A 37 -11.98 -8.56 5.96
N LYS A 38 -12.30 -8.17 7.21
CA LYS A 38 -12.94 -6.88 7.51
C LYS A 38 -11.85 -5.94 8.02
N PRO A 39 -11.42 -4.92 7.26
CA PRO A 39 -10.66 -3.82 7.82
C PRO A 39 -11.45 -3.23 8.98
N LYS A 40 -10.83 -3.06 10.15
CA LYS A 40 -11.40 -2.25 11.22
C LYS A 40 -11.32 -0.78 10.80
N VAL A 41 -12.35 -0.32 10.09
CA VAL A 41 -12.74 1.09 10.14
C VAL A 41 -13.00 1.41 11.61
N ASN A 42 -12.55 2.57 12.07
CA ASN A 42 -12.28 2.93 13.48
C ASN A 42 -10.94 2.38 14.00
N ALA A 43 -9.83 2.87 13.44
CA ALA A 43 -8.73 3.26 14.31
C ALA A 43 -9.22 4.50 15.09
N GLU A 44 -9.57 4.32 16.37
CA GLU A 44 -9.97 5.42 17.25
C GLU A 44 -8.77 6.34 17.46
N ILE A 45 -8.69 7.43 16.68
CA ILE A 45 -7.72 8.49 16.95
C ILE A 45 -8.13 9.12 18.28
N ASN A 46 -7.39 8.84 19.34
CA ASN A 46 -7.65 9.44 20.64
C ASN A 46 -7.15 10.90 20.66
N ILE A 47 -7.98 11.79 20.09
CA ILE A 47 -7.78 13.25 20.06
C ILE A 47 -8.15 13.82 21.44
N GLU A 48 -7.37 13.45 22.45
CA GLU A 48 -7.35 14.13 23.75
C GLU A 48 -6.61 15.47 23.65
N GLU A 49 -6.89 16.36 24.60
CA GLU A 49 -6.90 17.82 24.43
C GLU A 49 -5.61 18.46 23.87
N ALA A 50 -5.83 19.53 23.10
CA ALA A 50 -4.84 20.45 22.50
C ALA A 50 -4.00 19.95 21.29
N ASP A 51 -4.29 18.80 20.67
CA ASP A 51 -3.79 18.59 19.30
C ASP A 51 -4.54 19.47 18.29
N THR A 52 -3.86 20.48 17.77
CA THR A 52 -4.38 21.34 16.71
C THR A 52 -4.06 20.71 15.36
N LEU A 53 -5.09 20.20 14.67
CA LEU A 53 -4.98 19.79 13.28
C LEU A 53 -4.93 21.03 12.39
N ALA A 54 -3.79 21.26 11.73
CA ALA A 54 -3.56 22.41 10.85
C ALA A 54 -3.34 21.98 9.41
N LEU A 55 -3.83 22.75 8.43
CA LEU A 55 -3.59 22.50 7.01
C LEU A 55 -2.08 22.47 6.72
N SER A 56 -1.62 21.46 5.99
CA SER A 56 -0.19 21.23 5.78
C SER A 56 0.41 22.32 4.89
N LYS A 57 1.49 22.94 5.37
CA LYS A 57 2.25 23.98 4.67
C LYS A 57 3.43 23.43 3.86
N LYS A 58 3.65 22.11 3.90
CA LYS A 58 4.70 21.43 3.11
C LYS A 58 4.27 21.17 1.67
N HIS A 59 2.98 20.93 1.45
CA HIS A 59 2.43 20.54 0.15
C HIS A 59 1.91 21.77 -0.59
N LYS A 60 2.22 21.86 -1.88
CA LYS A 60 1.77 22.94 -2.78
C LYS A 60 0.26 22.88 -3.01
N ILE A 61 -0.26 21.67 -3.22
CA ILE A 61 -1.68 21.34 -3.19
C ILE A 61 -1.91 20.53 -1.92
N ASN A 62 -2.82 20.97 -1.06
CA ASN A 62 -3.12 20.34 0.23
C ASN A 62 -4.62 20.12 0.45
N GLN A 63 -5.46 20.42 -0.56
CA GLN A 63 -6.90 20.17 -0.57
C GLN A 63 -7.33 19.77 -1.98
N ILE A 64 -8.17 18.74 -2.10
CA ILE A 64 -8.89 18.36 -3.33
C ILE A 64 -10.37 18.09 -3.01
N GLN A 65 -11.22 18.16 -4.04
CA GLN A 65 -12.63 17.76 -4.00
C GLN A 65 -12.82 16.52 -4.88
N CYS A 66 -13.47 15.48 -4.35
CA CYS A 66 -13.49 14.14 -4.95
C CYS A 66 -14.75 13.37 -4.54
N ASP A 67 -15.60 12.96 -5.49
CA ASP A 67 -16.78 12.11 -5.22
C ASP A 67 -16.30 10.67 -4.99
N LEU A 68 -15.98 10.31 -3.74
CA LEU A 68 -15.38 9.02 -3.39
C LEU A 68 -16.45 7.93 -3.23
N ASP A 69 -17.56 8.21 -2.55
CA ASP A 69 -18.64 7.23 -2.36
C ASP A 69 -19.63 7.15 -3.53
N GLY A 70 -19.66 8.15 -4.41
CA GLY A 70 -20.53 8.16 -5.59
C GLY A 70 -21.94 8.69 -5.30
N ASP A 71 -22.17 9.36 -4.17
CA ASP A 71 -23.45 10.03 -3.87
C ASP A 71 -23.67 11.32 -4.69
N GLY A 72 -22.64 11.76 -5.44
CA GLY A 72 -22.67 12.94 -6.30
C GLY A 72 -22.41 14.25 -5.57
N LYS A 73 -21.82 14.19 -4.38
CA LYS A 73 -21.31 15.34 -3.62
C LYS A 73 -19.87 15.08 -3.22
N ASP A 74 -18.96 15.86 -3.77
CA ASP A 74 -17.53 15.74 -3.51
C ASP A 74 -17.19 15.75 -2.00
N GLU A 75 -16.42 14.75 -1.57
CA GLU A 75 -15.66 14.78 -0.33
C GLU A 75 -14.61 15.89 -0.41
N LEU A 76 -14.41 16.64 0.68
CA LEU A 76 -13.23 17.48 0.87
C LEU A 76 -12.11 16.61 1.47
N VAL A 77 -11.04 16.39 0.71
CA VAL A 77 -9.85 15.67 1.16
C VAL A 77 -8.73 16.67 1.40
N GLU A 78 -8.21 16.69 2.63
CA GLU A 78 -7.19 17.66 3.07
C GLU A 78 -5.94 16.95 3.59
N ILE A 79 -4.75 17.38 3.16
CA ILE A 79 -3.50 17.04 3.84
C ILE A 79 -3.32 18.00 5.01
N ILE A 80 -3.57 17.51 6.22
CA ILE A 80 -3.40 18.24 7.47
C ILE A 80 -2.19 17.69 8.25
N ARG A 81 -1.78 18.38 9.31
CA ARG A 81 -0.66 18.00 10.18
C ARG A 81 -1.11 18.02 11.64
N SER A 82 -0.79 16.96 12.37
CA SER A 82 -0.91 16.92 13.82
C SER A 82 0.22 17.72 14.47
N THR A 83 -0.12 18.63 15.37
CA THR A 83 0.85 19.32 16.22
C THR A 83 1.44 18.43 17.31
N LYS A 84 0.71 17.39 17.74
CA LYS A 84 1.10 16.46 18.79
C LYS A 84 2.28 15.56 18.42
N ASN A 85 2.28 15.01 17.20
CA ASN A 85 3.34 14.10 16.74
C ASN A 85 4.13 14.60 15.51
N ASN A 86 3.79 15.79 15.00
CA ASN A 86 4.45 16.40 13.86
C ASN A 86 4.46 15.52 12.60
N LYS A 87 3.43 14.68 12.41
CA LYS A 87 3.18 13.89 11.18
C LYS A 87 1.98 14.46 10.42
N SER A 88 2.03 14.38 9.10
CA SER A 88 0.89 14.68 8.24
C SER A 88 0.07 13.45 7.89
N GLY A 89 -1.14 13.69 7.41
CA GLY A 89 -2.10 12.66 7.06
C GLY A 89 -3.30 13.27 6.31
N LEU A 90 -4.16 12.41 5.79
CA LEU A 90 -5.39 12.82 5.12
C LEU A 90 -6.53 12.96 6.13
N LYS A 91 -7.32 14.03 5.99
CA LYS A 91 -8.66 14.18 6.55
C LYS A 91 -9.65 14.18 5.39
N ILE A 92 -10.57 13.22 5.37
CA ILE A 92 -11.60 13.06 4.33
C ILE A 92 -12.94 13.45 4.97
N THR A 93 -13.50 14.59 4.58
CA THR A 93 -14.81 15.07 5.07
C THR A 93 -15.85 14.81 4.00
N PHE A 94 -16.81 13.91 4.27
CA PHE A 94 -17.80 13.51 3.27
C PHE A 94 -18.76 14.64 2.91
N GLY A 95 -19.21 14.72 1.67
CA GLY A 95 -20.01 15.83 1.14
C GLY A 95 -21.34 16.05 1.88
N ASN A 96 -21.83 15.02 2.57
CA ASN A 96 -23.00 15.06 3.45
C ASN A 96 -22.73 15.53 4.90
N ASN A 97 -21.46 15.78 5.26
CA ASN A 97 -20.95 16.19 6.58
C ASN A 97 -21.28 15.24 7.76
N LYS A 98 -21.65 13.98 7.50
CA LYS A 98 -21.96 12.98 8.55
C LYS A 98 -20.80 12.03 8.88
N ARG A 99 -19.75 12.03 8.07
CA ARG A 99 -18.58 11.16 8.20
C ARG A 99 -17.31 11.96 7.99
N THR A 100 -16.30 11.69 8.81
CA THR A 100 -14.95 12.17 8.58
C THR A 100 -13.99 11.04 8.88
N ASP A 101 -13.19 10.66 7.88
CA ASP A 101 -12.18 9.60 8.00
C ASP A 101 -10.78 10.21 8.00
N TYR A 102 -9.82 9.45 8.51
CA TYR A 102 -8.45 9.90 8.69
C TYR A 102 -7.45 8.79 8.32
N PHE A 103 -6.36 9.18 7.64
CA PHE A 103 -5.22 8.31 7.33
C PHE A 103 -3.90 8.95 7.71
N GLY A 104 -2.94 8.16 8.19
CA GLY A 104 -1.62 8.64 8.61
C GLY A 104 -1.63 9.14 10.05
N PHE A 105 -0.99 10.28 10.31
CA PHE A 105 -0.77 10.81 11.66
C PHE A 105 -0.07 9.83 12.61
N GLY A 106 0.86 9.02 12.11
CA GLY A 106 1.50 7.96 12.89
C GLY A 106 0.72 6.64 12.97
N ASN A 107 -0.37 6.51 12.21
CA ASN A 107 -1.08 5.25 12.02
C ASN A 107 -0.86 4.76 10.59
N ASN A 108 -0.65 3.45 10.42
CA ASN A 108 -0.36 2.86 9.12
C ASN A 108 -1.51 3.10 8.12
N VAL A 109 -1.18 3.57 6.92
CA VAL A 109 -2.15 3.85 5.85
C VAL A 109 -2.41 2.57 5.07
N LEU A 110 -3.62 2.01 5.21
CA LEU A 110 -4.12 0.87 4.41
C LEU A 110 -3.17 -0.34 4.34
N ASN A 111 -2.38 -0.57 5.41
CA ASN A 111 -1.35 -1.61 5.52
C ASN A 111 -0.15 -1.47 4.55
N GLN A 112 0.03 -0.31 3.92
CA GLN A 112 1.09 -0.03 2.94
C GLN A 112 2.48 0.24 3.57
N GLY A 113 2.60 0.12 4.88
CA GLY A 113 3.90 0.25 5.59
C GLY A 113 4.31 1.67 5.96
N PHE A 114 3.71 2.70 5.35
CA PHE A 114 3.89 4.10 5.75
C PHE A 114 2.79 4.57 6.73
N ASP A 115 3.10 5.56 7.57
CA ASP A 115 2.21 6.09 8.61
C ASP A 115 2.06 7.63 8.57
N GLU A 116 2.61 8.26 7.54
CA GLU A 116 2.66 9.70 7.34
C GLU A 116 2.77 10.02 5.83
N ILE A 117 2.51 11.28 5.44
CA ILE A 117 2.22 11.67 4.05
C ILE A 117 3.06 12.90 3.60
N ASP A 118 4.06 13.36 4.37
CA ASP A 118 4.95 14.48 3.98
C ASP A 118 5.76 14.25 2.70
N TRP A 119 5.82 13.01 2.21
CA TRP A 119 6.48 12.61 0.96
C TRP A 119 5.60 12.79 -0.29
N ALA A 120 4.28 12.93 -0.13
CA ALA A 120 3.32 12.99 -1.24
C ALA A 120 3.25 14.39 -1.86
N ALA A 121 4.29 14.75 -2.62
CA ALA A 121 4.39 16.05 -3.28
C ALA A 121 3.30 16.28 -4.34
N ILE A 122 2.88 15.22 -5.03
CA ILE A 122 1.72 15.20 -5.92
C ILE A 122 0.50 14.74 -5.12
N PHE A 123 -0.59 15.52 -5.19
CA PHE A 123 -1.85 15.25 -4.50
C PHE A 123 -3.00 15.73 -5.38
N GLU A 124 -3.66 14.77 -6.04
CA GLU A 124 -4.62 15.04 -7.12
C GLU A 124 -5.83 14.11 -7.08
N LYS A 125 -6.84 14.41 -7.90
CA LYS A 125 -8.02 13.57 -8.08
C LYS A 125 -7.81 12.60 -9.23
N ALA A 126 -7.92 11.30 -8.96
CA ALA A 126 -8.06 10.28 -10.00
C ALA A 126 -9.54 10.21 -10.44
N PRO A 127 -9.90 10.56 -11.69
CA PRO A 127 -11.31 10.63 -12.10
C PRO A 127 -11.99 9.25 -12.22
N LYS A 128 -13.28 9.23 -11.89
CA LYS A 128 -14.21 8.12 -12.14
C LYS A 128 -14.07 7.56 -13.55
N GLY A 129 -13.89 6.25 -13.63
CA GLY A 129 -13.75 5.54 -14.89
C GLY A 129 -12.35 5.55 -15.51
N GLN A 130 -11.34 6.17 -14.87
CA GLN A 130 -9.93 5.90 -15.17
C GLN A 130 -9.64 4.40 -14.98
N ILE A 131 -8.78 3.85 -15.82
CA ILE A 131 -8.28 2.48 -15.71
C ILE A 131 -6.98 2.53 -14.90
N ILE A 132 -6.90 1.74 -13.83
CA ILE A 132 -5.80 1.69 -12.88
C ILE A 132 -5.44 0.22 -12.59
N TRP A 133 -4.21 -0.07 -12.22
CA TRP A 133 -3.73 -1.42 -11.91
C TRP A 133 -2.48 -1.33 -11.03
N ASN A 134 -2.19 -2.35 -10.23
CA ASN A 134 -0.91 -2.36 -9.54
C ASN A 134 0.21 -2.58 -10.57
N ASN A 135 1.10 -1.60 -10.75
CA ASN A 135 2.24 -1.68 -11.66
C ASN A 135 3.55 -2.04 -10.96
N VAL A 136 3.50 -2.52 -9.71
CA VAL A 136 4.64 -3.07 -8.97
C VAL A 136 4.36 -4.53 -8.60
N ASN A 137 5.31 -5.42 -8.86
CA ASN A 137 5.19 -6.85 -8.53
C ASN A 137 5.56 -7.15 -7.06
N ASP A 138 5.38 -8.41 -6.63
CA ASP A 138 5.67 -8.84 -5.25
C ASP A 138 7.17 -8.70 -4.87
N ASP A 139 8.07 -8.63 -5.85
CA ASP A 139 9.51 -8.41 -5.68
C ASP A 139 9.90 -6.91 -5.64
N GLY A 140 8.94 -6.01 -5.85
CA GLY A 140 9.14 -4.55 -5.86
C GLY A 140 9.60 -3.97 -7.20
N GLU A 141 9.54 -4.74 -8.29
CA GLU A 141 9.91 -4.29 -9.63
C GLU A 141 8.71 -3.65 -10.34
N ILE A 142 8.97 -2.56 -11.09
CA ILE A 142 7.96 -1.88 -11.91
C ILE A 142 7.69 -2.71 -13.16
N MET A 143 6.43 -3.10 -13.36
CA MET A 143 5.95 -3.89 -14.49
C MET A 143 5.56 -3.01 -15.69
N GLY A 144 5.81 -3.49 -16.90
CA GLY A 144 5.37 -2.85 -18.14
C GLY A 144 3.86 -3.04 -18.41
N ASP A 145 3.25 -2.10 -19.13
CA ASP A 145 1.82 -2.14 -19.52
C ASP A 145 1.40 -3.45 -20.23
N ASP A 146 2.33 -4.11 -20.92
CA ASP A 146 2.17 -5.37 -21.64
C ASP A 146 2.32 -6.62 -20.76
N GLU A 147 2.93 -6.49 -19.59
CA GLU A 147 3.01 -7.53 -18.56
C GLU A 147 1.71 -7.57 -17.71
N ILE A 148 0.98 -6.46 -17.65
CA ILE A 148 -0.29 -6.33 -16.93
C ILE A 148 -1.45 -6.89 -17.75
N LYS A 149 -1.93 -8.06 -17.34
CA LYS A 149 -3.17 -8.64 -17.86
C LYS A 149 -4.36 -7.70 -17.65
N GLU A 150 -5.25 -7.63 -18.66
CA GLU A 150 -6.50 -6.85 -18.59
C GLU A 150 -7.40 -7.24 -17.40
N GLU A 151 -7.36 -8.51 -16.95
CA GLU A 151 -8.11 -8.98 -15.77
C GLU A 151 -7.64 -8.37 -14.44
N ASN A 152 -6.42 -7.81 -14.40
CA ASN A 152 -5.87 -7.10 -13.25
C ASN A 152 -6.17 -5.58 -13.29
N LYS A 153 -6.70 -5.06 -14.40
CA LYS A 153 -7.01 -3.65 -14.59
C LYS A 153 -8.39 -3.33 -14.02
N ILE A 154 -8.44 -2.36 -13.12
CA ILE A 154 -9.64 -1.90 -12.43
C ILE A 154 -10.07 -0.59 -13.07
N LYS A 155 -11.36 -0.51 -13.45
CA LYS A 155 -11.97 0.77 -13.80
C LYS A 155 -12.50 1.42 -12.52
N LEU A 156 -11.99 2.61 -12.16
CA LEU A 156 -12.39 3.33 -10.95
C LEU A 156 -13.92 3.50 -10.89
N PRO A 157 -14.60 3.02 -9.83
CA PRO A 157 -16.06 3.04 -9.75
C PRO A 157 -16.61 4.46 -9.53
N ASN A 158 -15.86 5.28 -8.79
CA ASN A 158 -16.07 6.69 -8.46
C ASN A 158 -14.72 7.42 -8.59
N ASP A 159 -14.63 8.69 -8.17
CA ASP A 159 -13.31 9.34 -8.12
C ASP A 159 -12.42 8.68 -7.04
N GLY A 160 -11.12 8.99 -7.07
CA GLY A 160 -10.11 8.51 -6.12
C GLY A 160 -9.12 9.62 -5.75
N ILE A 161 -8.32 9.37 -4.72
CA ILE A 161 -7.23 10.24 -4.27
C ILE A 161 -5.92 9.67 -4.84
N PHE A 162 -5.26 10.42 -5.72
CA PHE A 162 -3.91 10.10 -6.18
C PHE A 162 -2.88 10.82 -5.31
N ILE A 163 -1.91 10.07 -4.78
CA ILE A 163 -0.72 10.60 -4.09
C ILE A 163 0.55 9.99 -4.68
N HIS A 164 1.56 10.81 -4.93
CA HIS A 164 2.83 10.37 -5.51
C HIS A 164 4.00 11.29 -5.09
N ALA A 165 5.21 10.75 -5.02
CA ALA A 165 6.43 11.53 -4.84
C ALA A 165 6.82 12.26 -6.15
N GLU A 166 7.35 13.49 -6.08
CA GLU A 166 7.66 14.28 -7.29
C GLU A 166 8.92 13.80 -8.03
N GLU A 167 9.90 13.25 -7.31
CA GLU A 167 11.23 12.87 -7.84
C GLU A 167 11.65 11.42 -7.50
N SER A 168 10.73 10.59 -7.01
CA SER A 168 11.02 9.23 -6.54
C SER A 168 9.94 8.26 -6.98
N CYS A 169 10.31 6.99 -7.09
CA CYS A 169 9.36 5.90 -7.00
C CYS A 169 8.66 5.97 -5.62
N GLY A 170 7.34 6.01 -5.61
CA GLY A 170 6.49 5.97 -4.44
C GLY A 170 5.17 6.68 -4.68
N GLY A 171 4.12 5.93 -5.02
CA GLY A 171 2.77 6.49 -5.11
C GLY A 171 1.64 5.47 -5.24
N GLY A 172 0.42 5.98 -5.36
CA GLY A 172 -0.76 5.16 -5.51
C GLY A 172 -2.07 5.91 -5.43
N ILE A 173 -3.15 5.16 -5.63
CA ILE A 173 -4.52 5.64 -5.64
C ILE A 173 -5.28 5.01 -4.47
N ILE A 174 -5.79 5.85 -3.57
CA ILE A 174 -6.78 5.47 -2.56
C ILE A 174 -8.17 5.67 -3.17
N TYR A 175 -9.00 4.63 -3.17
CA TYR A 175 -10.36 4.71 -3.69
C TYR A 175 -11.35 3.92 -2.84
N LEU A 176 -12.65 4.22 -2.99
CA LEU A 176 -13.72 3.46 -2.34
C LEU A 176 -14.21 2.33 -3.24
N ASN A 177 -14.21 1.10 -2.70
CA ASN A 177 -14.83 -0.07 -3.30
C ASN A 177 -15.84 -0.66 -2.30
N ASN A 178 -17.14 -0.61 -2.64
CA ASN A 178 -18.23 -1.10 -1.79
C ASN A 178 -18.15 -0.58 -0.33
N GLY A 179 -17.79 0.70 -0.17
CA GLY A 179 -17.68 1.37 1.13
C GLY A 179 -16.40 1.07 1.93
N LYS A 180 -15.50 0.23 1.42
CA LYS A 180 -14.14 0.02 1.95
C LYS A 180 -13.14 0.87 1.18
N TYR A 181 -12.08 1.30 1.85
CA TYR A 181 -10.92 1.88 1.17
C TYR A 181 -10.01 0.77 0.67
N GLU A 182 -9.56 0.93 -0.57
CA GLU A 182 -8.59 0.08 -1.23
C GLU A 182 -7.41 0.95 -1.72
N TRP A 183 -6.24 0.33 -1.89
CA TRP A 183 -5.03 0.96 -2.43
C TRP A 183 -4.59 0.26 -3.70
N ILE A 184 -4.20 1.03 -4.70
CA ILE A 184 -3.47 0.56 -5.88
C ILE A 184 -2.15 1.32 -5.96
N GLN A 185 -1.03 0.61 -5.90
CA GLN A 185 0.30 1.19 -6.10
C GLN A 185 0.40 1.75 -7.54
N GLN A 186 1.02 2.90 -7.68
CA GLN A 186 1.34 3.56 -8.95
C GLN A 186 2.75 4.11 -8.88
N GLU A 187 3.58 3.72 -9.85
CA GLU A 187 4.97 4.16 -10.09
C GLU A 187 5.17 4.70 -11.51
#